data_AF-A0A449AYQ7-F1
#
_entry.id   AF-A0A449AYQ7-F1
#
_cell.length_a   1.000
_cell.length_b   1.000
_cell.length_c   1.000
_cell.angle_alpha   90.00
_cell.angle_beta   90.00
_cell.angle_gamma   90.00
#
_symmetry.space_group_name_H-M   'P 1'
#
loop_
_entity.id
_entity.type
_entity.pdbx_description
1 polymer ?
#
loop_
_entity_poly.entity_id
_entity_poly.type
_entity_poly.pdbx_seq_one_letter_code
_entity_poly.pdbx_strand_id
1 'polypeptide(L)'
;MKEKLWILNIKLFPKWTIRKMAFVAILIAISVAFTVVSAQIVPLVNISSYKFSFIGLPVKISGFIFGPFVGLFVGIVSDFLSLLFIPPAGYSPVYTAAIAVNGVVSGIFGYYFVQFIQNAFSKDYRLAVISAKIYLLSVKYKTAILKNHQYRVDYLSKKILHLYNKQKYITNESSNRLLANIYLINGVMFLVIVLTIIMTYISFIYDKNPAAFNNSIVKNKTALLALMTSGIGLMVFFIVIGRFTLKLERYTVLVPIIVFSAFLELINTPLLALADTLSLDNGNFKNYFFWVSQHILTNPIKIWFNMFVIYYAYLIVHKLINKNSHLSY
;
A
#
# COMPACT_ATOMS: atom_id res chain seq x y z
N MET A 1 9.38 -2.68 -39.93
CA MET A 1 9.71 -2.73 -38.48
C MET A 1 8.41 -2.81 -37.70
N LYS A 2 7.97 -4.03 -37.32
CA LYS A 2 6.73 -4.27 -36.56
C LYS A 2 7.00 -4.02 -35.07
N GLU A 3 7.03 -2.76 -34.64
CA GLU A 3 6.96 -2.46 -33.21
C GLU A 3 5.52 -2.69 -32.74
N LYS A 4 5.34 -3.82 -32.04
CA LYS A 4 4.15 -4.14 -31.27
C LYS A 4 3.96 -3.01 -30.24
N LEU A 5 3.02 -2.11 -30.51
CA LEU A 5 2.51 -1.12 -29.55
C LEU A 5 1.86 -1.86 -28.38
N TRP A 6 2.66 -2.18 -27.37
CA TRP A 6 2.21 -2.84 -26.15
C TRP A 6 1.55 -1.80 -25.24
N ILE A 7 0.30 -1.47 -25.55
CA ILE A 7 -0.52 -0.61 -24.70
C ILE A 7 -1.01 -1.46 -23.52
N LEU A 8 -0.49 -1.12 -22.34
CA LEU A 8 -1.03 -1.41 -21.00
C LEU A 8 -1.69 -2.79 -20.82
N ASN A 9 -0.90 -3.80 -20.47
CA ASN A 9 -1.44 -5.02 -19.88
C ASN A 9 -1.70 -4.79 -18.37
N ILE A 10 -2.57 -3.82 -18.06
CA ILE A 10 -3.07 -3.61 -16.69
C ILE A 10 -4.03 -4.76 -16.41
N LYS A 11 -3.53 -5.82 -15.78
CA LYS A 11 -4.36 -6.95 -15.37
C LYS A 11 -4.62 -6.87 -13.88
N LEU A 12 -5.89 -6.59 -13.53
CA LEU A 12 -6.44 -6.81 -12.19
C LEU A 12 -6.21 -8.25 -11.70
N PHE A 13 -6.05 -9.20 -12.63
CA PHE A 13 -5.67 -10.58 -12.36
C PHE A 13 -4.24 -10.87 -12.87
N PRO A 14 -3.20 -10.82 -12.01
CA PRO A 14 -1.89 -11.26 -12.42
C PRO A 14 -1.98 -12.73 -12.88
N LYS A 15 -1.38 -13.07 -14.03
CA LYS A 15 -1.31 -14.48 -14.47
C LYS A 15 -0.71 -15.31 -13.33
N TRP A 16 -1.47 -16.28 -12.85
CA TRP A 16 -1.06 -17.24 -11.84
C TRP A 16 -0.09 -18.21 -12.47
N THR A 17 1.19 -18.08 -12.11
CA THR A 17 2.21 -19.06 -12.48
C THR A 17 2.43 -19.99 -11.30
N ILE A 18 2.88 -21.22 -11.56
CA ILE A 18 3.20 -22.22 -10.53
C ILE A 18 4.17 -21.61 -9.49
N ARG A 19 5.13 -20.79 -9.94
CA ARG A 19 6.04 -20.06 -9.06
C ARG A 19 5.30 -19.13 -8.09
N LYS A 20 4.34 -18.34 -8.58
CA LYS A 20 3.54 -17.44 -7.72
C LYS A 20 2.70 -18.22 -6.72
N MET A 21 2.09 -19.34 -7.14
CA MET A 21 1.36 -20.25 -6.25
C MET A 21 2.24 -20.73 -5.10
N ALA A 22 3.45 -21.20 -5.42
CA ALA A 22 4.40 -21.66 -4.42
C ALA A 22 4.79 -20.56 -3.41
N PHE A 23 5.06 -19.33 -3.88
CA PHE A 23 5.35 -18.21 -2.99
C PHE A 23 4.15 -17.83 -2.10
N VAL A 24 2.93 -17.89 -2.64
CA VAL A 24 1.71 -17.66 -1.86
C VAL A 24 1.56 -18.72 -0.77
N ALA A 25 1.79 -20.00 -1.07
CA ALA A 25 1.77 -21.08 -0.09
C ALA A 25 2.84 -20.89 1.01
N ILE A 26 4.05 -20.47 0.63
CA ILE A 26 5.11 -20.13 1.60
C ILE A 26 4.68 -18.98 2.51
N LEU A 27 4.06 -17.92 1.97
CA LEU A 27 3.58 -16.79 2.78
C LEU A 27 2.45 -17.19 3.73
N ILE A 28 1.55 -18.09 3.31
CA ILE A 28 0.52 -18.66 4.20
C ILE A 28 1.21 -19.44 5.34
N ALA A 29 2.17 -20.32 5.02
CA ALA A 29 2.89 -21.10 6.02
C ALA A 29 3.66 -20.22 7.01
N ILE A 30 4.34 -19.16 6.53
CA ILE A 30 5.02 -18.18 7.38
C ILE A 30 4.02 -17.45 8.27
N SER A 31 2.86 -17.06 7.74
CA SER A 31 1.79 -16.40 8.52
C SER A 31 1.28 -17.28 9.66
N VAL A 32 1.02 -18.55 9.37
CA VAL A 32 0.58 -19.52 10.39
C VAL A 32 1.69 -19.75 11.42
N ALA A 33 2.93 -19.94 10.99
CA ALA A 33 4.07 -20.12 11.89
C ALA A 33 4.28 -18.90 12.80
N PHE A 34 4.18 -17.68 12.27
CA PHE A 34 4.25 -16.46 13.07
C PHE A 34 3.13 -16.41 14.11
N THR A 35 1.92 -16.82 13.73
CA THR A 35 0.78 -16.88 14.67
C THR A 35 1.04 -17.87 15.80
N VAL A 36 1.54 -19.06 15.48
CA VAL A 36 1.89 -20.11 16.46
C VAL A 36 2.97 -19.64 17.43
N VAL A 37 4.09 -19.14 16.88
CA VAL A 37 5.23 -18.69 17.67
C VAL A 37 4.89 -17.46 18.51
N SER A 38 4.19 -16.47 17.94
CA SER A 38 3.79 -15.27 18.69
C SER A 38 2.86 -15.60 19.86
N ALA A 39 1.97 -16.59 19.72
CA ALA A 39 1.11 -16.99 20.84
C ALA A 39 1.87 -17.70 21.96
N GLN A 40 3.00 -18.36 21.66
CA GLN A 40 3.81 -19.08 22.65
C GLN A 40 4.84 -18.16 23.34
N ILE A 41 5.48 -17.26 22.59
CA ILE A 41 6.53 -16.37 23.11
C ILE A 41 5.95 -15.22 23.94
N VAL A 42 4.74 -14.76 23.60
CA VAL A 42 4.10 -13.62 24.26
C VAL A 42 2.96 -14.14 25.15
N PRO A 43 3.23 -14.51 26.42
CA PRO A 43 2.18 -14.81 27.40
C PRO A 43 1.40 -13.55 27.84
N LEU A 44 1.51 -12.43 27.11
CA LEU A 44 0.66 -11.26 27.29
C LEU A 44 -0.63 -11.46 26.50
N VAL A 45 -1.53 -12.23 27.10
CA VAL A 45 -2.92 -12.44 26.68
C VAL A 45 -3.73 -11.11 26.63
N ASN A 46 -3.16 -9.99 27.10
CA ASN A 46 -3.90 -8.75 27.36
C ASN A 46 -3.62 -7.59 26.39
N ILE A 47 -2.76 -7.75 25.36
CA ILE A 47 -2.56 -6.68 24.35
C ILE A 47 -2.79 -7.22 22.94
N SER A 48 -4.07 -7.32 22.57
CA SER A 48 -4.56 -7.75 21.25
C SER A 48 -3.87 -7.00 20.09
N SER A 49 -3.53 -5.73 20.29
CA SER A 49 -2.94 -4.82 19.31
C SER A 49 -1.58 -5.29 18.75
N TYR A 50 -0.67 -5.77 19.61
CA TYR A 50 0.68 -6.19 19.20
C TYR A 50 0.66 -7.54 18.48
N LYS A 51 -0.12 -8.48 19.00
CA LYS A 51 -0.35 -9.80 18.40
C LYS A 51 -0.86 -9.66 16.97
N PHE A 52 -1.86 -8.81 16.76
CA PHE A 52 -2.44 -8.56 15.43
C PHE A 52 -1.47 -7.90 14.45
N SER A 53 -0.57 -7.05 14.95
CA SER A 53 0.40 -6.37 14.10
C SER A 53 1.40 -7.33 13.48
N PHE A 54 1.86 -8.33 14.23
CA PHE A 54 2.90 -9.28 13.82
C PHE A 54 2.35 -10.38 12.90
N ILE A 55 1.16 -10.90 13.22
CA ILE A 55 0.46 -11.94 12.44
C ILE A 55 0.10 -11.43 11.04
N GLY A 56 -0.33 -10.18 10.94
CA GLY A 56 -0.75 -9.61 9.66
C GLY A 56 0.38 -9.31 8.67
N LEU A 57 1.66 -9.43 9.04
CA LEU A 57 2.78 -9.00 8.19
C LEU A 57 2.90 -9.81 6.89
N PRO A 58 2.92 -11.16 6.91
CA PRO A 58 3.02 -11.95 5.68
C PRO A 58 1.80 -11.73 4.79
N VAL A 59 0.62 -11.55 5.38
CA VAL A 59 -0.63 -11.22 4.69
C VAL A 59 -0.51 -9.86 3.98
N LYS A 60 -0.04 -8.81 4.67
CA LYS A 60 0.20 -7.49 4.07
C LYS A 60 1.19 -7.56 2.91
N ILE A 61 2.27 -8.31 3.05
CA ILE A 61 3.28 -8.51 1.98
C ILE A 61 2.66 -9.24 0.79
N SER A 62 1.88 -10.29 1.04
CA SER A 62 1.22 -11.05 -0.02
C SER A 62 0.27 -10.17 -0.83
N GLY A 63 -0.52 -9.34 -0.16
CA GLY A 63 -1.40 -8.37 -0.79
C GLY A 63 -0.60 -7.37 -1.62
N PHE A 64 0.42 -6.74 -1.03
CA PHE A 64 1.22 -5.71 -1.69
C PHE A 64 1.92 -6.21 -2.97
N ILE A 65 2.43 -7.45 -2.95
CA ILE A 65 3.16 -8.05 -4.09
C ILE A 65 2.22 -8.67 -5.12
N PHE A 66 1.22 -9.44 -4.68
CA PHE A 66 0.39 -10.26 -5.56
C PHE A 66 -0.99 -9.67 -5.85
N GLY A 67 -1.35 -8.57 -5.20
CA GLY A 67 -2.60 -7.85 -5.39
C GLY A 67 -3.66 -8.15 -4.32
N PRO A 68 -4.77 -7.38 -4.31
CA PRO A 68 -5.73 -7.34 -3.22
C PRO A 68 -6.46 -8.67 -3.01
N PHE A 69 -6.83 -9.36 -4.08
CA PHE A 69 -7.54 -10.65 -4.00
C PHE A 69 -6.66 -11.76 -3.43
N VAL A 70 -5.37 -11.79 -3.78
CA VAL A 70 -4.43 -12.76 -3.21
C VAL A 70 -4.20 -12.45 -1.74
N GLY A 71 -4.05 -11.17 -1.37
CA GLY A 71 -3.96 -10.76 0.02
C GLY A 71 -5.19 -11.17 0.85
N LEU A 72 -6.40 -10.99 0.31
CA LEU A 72 -7.64 -11.45 0.93
C LEU A 72 -7.61 -12.96 1.17
N PHE A 73 -7.30 -13.73 0.12
CA PHE A 73 -7.26 -15.19 0.19
C PHE A 73 -6.23 -15.69 1.22
N VAL A 74 -5.02 -15.14 1.17
CA VAL A 74 -3.95 -15.47 2.13
C VAL A 74 -4.39 -15.15 3.56
N GLY A 75 -5.02 -13.99 3.78
CA GLY A 75 -5.52 -13.59 5.10
C GLY A 75 -6.52 -14.59 5.66
N ILE A 76 -7.57 -14.89 4.90
CA ILE A 76 -8.63 -15.83 5.31
C ILE A 76 -8.06 -17.23 5.56
N VAL A 77 -7.29 -17.77 4.63
CA VAL A 77 -6.74 -19.13 4.74
C VAL A 77 -5.74 -19.23 5.90
N SER A 78 -4.87 -18.23 6.06
CA SER A 78 -3.90 -18.22 7.15
C SER A 78 -4.56 -18.17 8.53
N ASP A 79 -5.64 -17.40 8.67
CA ASP A 79 -6.38 -17.32 9.92
C ASP A 79 -7.06 -18.65 10.23
N PHE A 80 -7.82 -19.23 9.29
CA PHE A 80 -8.45 -20.54 9.46
C PHE A 80 -7.46 -21.65 9.80
N LEU A 81 -6.31 -21.70 9.12
CA LEU A 81 -5.26 -22.67 9.45
C LEU A 81 -4.67 -22.42 10.84
N SER A 82 -4.50 -21.17 11.24
CA SER A 82 -3.97 -20.84 12.56
C SER A 82 -4.91 -21.26 13.70
N LEU A 83 -6.23 -21.20 13.49
CA LEU A 83 -7.23 -21.67 14.45
C LEU A 83 -7.13 -23.17 14.74
N LEU A 84 -6.62 -23.97 13.80
CA LEU A 84 -6.40 -25.41 14.00
C LEU A 84 -5.25 -25.68 14.98
N PHE A 85 -4.23 -24.81 15.02
CA PHE A 85 -3.08 -24.97 15.90
C PHE A 85 -3.28 -24.25 17.24
N ILE A 86 -3.97 -23.12 17.25
CA ILE A 86 -4.27 -22.33 18.44
C ILE A 86 -5.77 -22.06 18.47
N PRO A 87 -6.57 -22.99 19.00
CA PRO A 87 -8.00 -22.76 19.16
C PRO A 87 -8.20 -21.59 20.15
N PRO A 88 -8.85 -20.50 19.73
CA PRO A 88 -9.13 -19.39 20.62
C PRO A 88 -10.21 -19.77 21.64
N ALA A 89 -10.16 -19.16 22.83
CA ALA A 89 -11.22 -19.32 23.84
C ALA A 89 -12.60 -18.86 23.34
N GLY A 90 -12.64 -17.97 22.34
CA GLY A 90 -13.82 -17.59 21.58
C GLY A 90 -13.44 -17.12 20.17
N TYR A 91 -14.02 -17.73 19.14
CA TYR A 91 -13.82 -17.31 17.76
C TYR A 91 -14.76 -16.15 17.43
N SER A 92 -14.20 -15.04 16.93
CA SER A 92 -14.97 -13.94 16.37
C SER A 92 -14.62 -13.79 14.89
N PRO A 93 -15.59 -13.90 13.96
CA PRO A 93 -15.37 -13.67 12.52
C PRO A 93 -14.78 -12.29 12.21
N VAL A 94 -14.93 -11.32 13.13
CA VAL A 94 -14.37 -9.98 13.00
C VAL A 94 -12.84 -10.01 12.96
N TYR A 95 -12.20 -10.92 13.70
CA TYR A 95 -10.74 -11.08 13.65
C TYR A 95 -10.27 -11.61 12.29
N THR A 96 -10.96 -12.59 11.71
CA THR A 96 -10.68 -13.08 10.35
C THR A 96 -10.85 -11.95 9.33
N ALA A 97 -11.92 -11.16 9.46
CA ALA A 97 -12.16 -10.00 8.61
C ALA A 97 -11.03 -8.96 8.73
N ALA A 98 -10.53 -8.70 9.94
CA ALA A 98 -9.40 -7.81 10.19
C ALA A 98 -8.14 -8.23 9.40
N ILE A 99 -7.81 -9.52 9.44
CA ILE A 99 -6.66 -10.07 8.73
C ILE A 99 -6.88 -10.04 7.21
N ALA A 100 -8.08 -10.36 6.74
CA ALA A 100 -8.41 -10.28 5.32
C ALA A 100 -8.28 -8.84 4.78
N VAL A 101 -8.80 -7.86 5.53
CA VAL A 101 -8.69 -6.43 5.21
C VAL A 101 -7.23 -6.00 5.12
N ASN A 102 -6.35 -6.51 6.00
CA ASN A 102 -4.92 -6.23 5.93
C ASN A 102 -4.31 -6.55 4.56
N GLY A 103 -4.67 -7.70 3.98
CA GLY A 103 -4.20 -8.12 2.65
C GLY A 103 -4.86 -7.34 1.51
N VAL A 104 -6.15 -7.00 1.64
CA VAL A 104 -6.88 -6.22 0.62
C VAL A 104 -6.27 -4.83 0.49
N VAL A 105 -6.16 -4.09 1.60
CA VAL A 105 -5.72 -2.69 1.56
C VAL A 105 -4.27 -2.60 1.10
N SER A 106 -3.37 -3.46 1.60
CA SER A 106 -1.99 -3.46 1.12
C SER A 106 -1.91 -3.78 -0.39
N GLY A 107 -2.78 -4.66 -0.89
CA GLY A 107 -2.85 -4.98 -2.31
C GLY A 107 -3.43 -3.89 -3.20
N ILE A 108 -4.41 -3.12 -2.72
CA ILE A 108 -4.94 -1.94 -3.45
C ILE A 108 -3.81 -0.94 -3.66
N PHE A 109 -3.05 -0.61 -2.60
CA PHE A 109 -1.95 0.34 -2.69
C PHE A 109 -0.75 -0.22 -3.46
N GLY A 110 -0.45 -1.51 -3.33
CA GLY A 110 0.56 -2.19 -4.16
C GLY A 110 0.21 -2.10 -5.64
N TYR A 111 -1.03 -2.38 -6.01
CA TYR A 111 -1.53 -2.21 -7.37
C TYR A 111 -1.43 -0.76 -7.84
N TYR A 112 -1.93 0.20 -7.06
CA TYR A 112 -1.93 1.62 -7.43
C TYR A 112 -0.51 2.18 -7.63
N PHE A 113 0.39 1.99 -6.66
CA PHE A 113 1.74 2.54 -6.76
C PHE A 113 2.62 1.73 -7.72
N VAL A 114 2.73 0.41 -7.52
CA VAL A 114 3.72 -0.43 -8.22
C VAL A 114 3.25 -0.83 -9.62
N GLN A 115 1.96 -1.04 -9.85
CA GLN A 115 1.47 -1.44 -11.18
C GLN A 115 0.95 -0.27 -12.00
N PHE A 116 0.26 0.71 -11.39
CA PHE A 116 -0.29 1.82 -12.15
C PHE A 116 0.70 2.98 -12.27
N ILE A 117 1.11 3.60 -11.17
CA ILE A 117 2.00 4.77 -11.20
C ILE A 117 3.37 4.40 -11.79
N GLN A 118 4.03 3.37 -11.27
CA GLN A 118 5.37 2.99 -11.73
C GLN A 118 5.41 2.68 -13.23
N ASN A 119 4.41 1.98 -13.76
CA ASN A 119 4.34 1.69 -15.19
C ASN A 119 4.03 2.96 -16.01
N ALA A 120 3.08 3.80 -15.57
CA ALA A 120 2.71 5.03 -16.27
C ALA A 120 3.87 6.05 -16.38
N PHE A 121 4.77 6.06 -15.40
CA PHE A 121 5.93 6.96 -15.37
C PHE A 121 7.25 6.26 -15.67
N SER A 122 7.20 4.98 -16.07
CA SER A 122 8.37 4.24 -16.53
C SER A 122 8.96 4.89 -17.80
N LYS A 123 10.28 4.73 -17.98
CA LYS A 123 10.96 5.20 -19.19
C LYS A 123 10.34 4.58 -20.44
N ASP A 124 10.15 3.27 -20.44
CA ASP A 124 9.73 2.52 -21.61
C ASP A 124 8.32 2.93 -22.07
N TYR A 125 7.39 3.11 -21.12
CA TYR A 125 6.05 3.60 -21.44
C TYR A 125 6.09 5.01 -22.02
N ARG A 126 6.88 5.91 -21.43
CA ARG A 126 7.00 7.30 -21.92
C ARG A 126 7.60 7.36 -23.32
N LEU A 127 8.61 6.52 -23.60
CA LEU A 127 9.21 6.39 -24.93
C LEU A 127 8.21 5.80 -25.93
N ALA A 128 7.42 4.79 -25.53
CA ALA A 128 6.38 4.18 -26.36
C ALA A 128 5.28 5.20 -26.73
N VAL A 129 4.84 6.02 -25.78
CA VAL A 129 3.82 7.06 -26.03
C VAL A 129 4.35 8.13 -26.99
N ILE A 130 5.61 8.55 -26.85
CA ILE A 130 6.21 9.55 -27.74
C ILE A 130 6.43 8.99 -29.14
N SER A 131 6.96 7.78 -29.26
CA SER A 131 7.16 7.11 -30.55
C SER A 131 5.82 6.89 -31.28
N ALA A 132 4.77 6.48 -30.58
CA ALA A 132 3.41 6.39 -31.13
C ALA A 132 2.91 7.73 -31.68
N LYS A 133 3.16 8.82 -30.93
CA LYS A 133 2.75 10.18 -31.35
C LYS A 133 3.55 10.66 -32.57
N ILE A 134 4.85 10.38 -32.62
CA ILE A 134 5.71 10.64 -33.78
C ILE A 134 5.20 9.86 -34.99
N TYR A 135 4.86 8.58 -34.82
CA TYR A 135 4.32 7.75 -35.88
C TYR A 135 3.02 8.33 -36.45
N LEU A 136 2.04 8.66 -35.60
CA LEU A 136 0.77 9.26 -36.05
C LEU A 136 0.97 10.60 -36.77
N LEU A 137 1.88 11.44 -36.28
CA LEU A 137 2.23 12.70 -36.94
C LEU A 137 2.96 12.49 -38.27
N SER A 138 3.81 11.47 -38.37
CA SER A 138 4.51 11.12 -39.60
C SER A 138 3.54 10.68 -40.71
N VAL A 139 2.47 9.97 -40.35
CA VAL A 139 1.40 9.61 -41.30
C VAL A 139 0.68 10.86 -41.78
N LYS A 140 0.29 11.77 -40.87
CA LYS A 140 -0.34 13.05 -41.23
C LYS A 140 0.57 13.92 -42.10
N TYR A 141 1.86 13.93 -41.80
CA TYR A 141 2.88 14.65 -42.57
C TYR A 141 2.96 14.15 -44.01
N LYS A 142 3.02 12.82 -44.21
CA LYS A 142 2.99 12.20 -45.55
C LYS A 142 1.73 12.58 -46.32
N THR A 143 0.56 12.55 -45.68
CA THR A 143 -0.70 12.96 -46.34
C THR A 143 -0.74 14.44 -46.70
N ALA A 144 -0.09 15.31 -45.92
CA ALA A 144 -0.03 16.74 -46.19
C ALA A 144 0.89 17.08 -47.37
N ILE A 145 1.99 16.32 -47.53
CA ILE A 145 2.86 16.40 -48.71
C ILE A 145 2.08 16.06 -49.98
N LEU A 146 1.33 14.94 -49.97
CA LEU A 146 0.55 14.51 -51.14
C LEU A 146 -0.51 15.54 -51.58
N LYS A 147 -1.00 16.36 -50.64
CA LYS A 147 -2.00 17.41 -50.90
C LYS A 147 -1.38 18.79 -51.19
N ASN A 148 -0.05 18.90 -51.31
CA ASN A 148 0.69 20.15 -51.54
C ASN A 148 0.39 21.29 -50.55
N HIS A 149 -0.02 20.98 -49.31
CA HIS A 149 -0.27 21.99 -48.29
C HIS A 149 1.02 22.39 -47.56
N GLN A 150 1.86 23.25 -48.16
CA GLN A 150 3.18 23.65 -47.63
C GLN A 150 3.16 24.10 -46.15
N TYR A 151 2.19 24.94 -45.75
CA TYR A 151 2.10 25.40 -44.36
C TYR A 151 1.91 24.25 -43.35
N ARG A 152 1.07 23.27 -43.68
CA ARG A 152 0.82 22.10 -42.80
C ARG A 152 2.03 21.19 -42.72
N VAL A 153 2.81 21.08 -43.80
CA VAL A 153 4.05 20.30 -43.86
C VAL A 153 5.09 20.87 -42.88
N ASP A 154 5.31 22.18 -42.90
CA ASP A 154 6.27 22.84 -42.00
C ASP A 154 5.81 22.81 -40.52
N TYR A 155 4.51 23.00 -40.27
CA TYR A 155 3.97 22.85 -38.91
C TYR A 155 4.18 21.43 -38.35
N LEU A 156 3.90 20.39 -39.15
CA LEU A 156 4.03 19.00 -38.72
C LEU A 156 5.50 18.59 -38.57
N SER A 157 6.41 19.05 -39.43
CA SER A 157 7.85 18.76 -39.33
C SER A 157 8.44 19.32 -38.03
N LYS A 158 8.16 20.59 -37.71
CA LYS A 158 8.57 21.24 -36.46
C LYS A 158 8.06 20.48 -35.23
N LYS A 159 6.80 20.03 -35.26
CA LYS A 159 6.19 19.27 -34.18
C LYS A 159 6.83 17.89 -33.99
N ILE A 160 7.18 17.21 -35.08
CA ILE A 160 7.89 15.92 -35.06
C ILE A 160 9.31 16.13 -34.49
N LEU A 161 10.04 17.14 -34.95
CA LEU A 161 11.38 17.48 -34.46
C LEU A 161 11.38 17.77 -32.95
N HIS A 162 10.40 18.54 -32.48
CA HIS A 162 10.24 18.82 -31.05
C HIS A 162 10.03 17.54 -30.22
N LEU A 163 9.24 16.58 -30.72
CA LEU A 163 9.03 15.29 -30.03
C LEU A 163 10.29 14.41 -30.03
N TYR A 164 11.04 14.37 -31.14
CA TYR A 164 12.34 13.69 -31.20
C TYR A 164 13.34 14.27 -30.19
N ASN A 165 13.44 15.60 -30.12
CA ASN A 165 14.28 16.28 -29.15
C ASN A 165 13.85 15.94 -27.72
N LYS A 166 12.54 15.95 -27.43
CA LYS A 166 12.00 15.57 -26.13
C LYS A 166 12.33 14.12 -25.74
N GLN A 167 12.33 13.19 -26.70
CA GLN A 167 12.67 11.79 -26.48
C GLN A 167 14.09 11.62 -25.93
N LYS A 168 15.05 12.43 -26.40
CA LYS A 168 16.45 12.40 -25.96
C LYS A 168 16.65 12.70 -24.47
N TYR A 169 15.75 13.46 -23.85
CA TYR A 169 15.79 13.80 -22.42
C TYR A 169 15.15 12.75 -21.50
N ILE A 170 14.55 11.69 -22.06
CA ILE A 170 13.93 10.61 -21.28
C ILE A 170 14.99 9.54 -20.98
N THR A 171 15.74 9.78 -19.91
CA THR A 171 16.72 8.86 -19.35
C THR A 171 16.11 8.05 -18.20
N ASN A 172 16.80 7.00 -17.75
CA ASN A 172 16.42 6.24 -16.56
C ASN A 172 16.39 7.16 -15.33
N GLU A 173 17.41 8.00 -15.18
CA GLU A 173 17.52 8.93 -14.06
C GLU A 173 16.39 9.96 -14.03
N SER A 174 16.04 10.56 -15.19
CA SER A 174 14.98 11.56 -15.24
C SER A 174 13.61 10.95 -14.94
N SER A 175 13.38 9.71 -15.38
CA SER A 175 12.15 8.97 -15.08
C SER A 175 12.07 8.58 -13.60
N ASN A 176 13.16 8.11 -12.99
CA ASN A 176 13.20 7.77 -11.56
C ASN A 176 13.02 9.01 -10.66
N ARG A 177 13.60 10.16 -11.03
CA ARG A 177 13.40 11.42 -10.29
C ARG A 177 11.94 11.90 -10.38
N LEU A 178 11.34 11.82 -11.56
CA LEU A 178 9.94 12.16 -11.77
C LEU A 178 9.02 11.22 -10.98
N LEU A 179 9.28 9.92 -11.03
CA LEU A 179 8.55 8.91 -10.27
C LEU A 179 8.59 9.20 -8.76
N ALA A 180 9.77 9.50 -8.21
CA ALA A 180 9.90 9.87 -6.81
C ALA A 180 9.11 11.13 -6.44
N ASN A 181 9.07 12.15 -7.30
CA ASN A 181 8.25 13.34 -7.06
C ASN A 181 6.75 13.03 -7.06
N ILE A 182 6.30 12.15 -7.95
CA ILE A 182 4.90 11.72 -7.99
C ILE A 182 4.54 10.91 -6.76
N TYR A 183 5.44 10.05 -6.30
CA TYR A 183 5.26 9.29 -5.06
C TYR A 183 5.21 10.22 -3.85
N LEU A 184 6.04 11.26 -3.79
CA LEU A 184 5.97 12.28 -2.74
C LEU A 184 4.58 12.94 -2.72
N ILE A 185 4.11 13.44 -3.87
CA ILE A 185 2.84 14.16 -3.95
C ILE A 185 1.68 13.23 -3.56
N ASN A 186 1.62 12.02 -4.12
CA ASN A 186 0.58 11.05 -3.79
C ASN A 186 0.67 10.62 -2.31
N GLY A 187 1.86 10.35 -1.81
CA GLY A 187 2.08 9.91 -0.44
C GLY A 187 1.63 10.95 0.59
N VAL A 188 2.04 12.20 0.40
CA VAL A 188 1.60 13.31 1.26
C VAL A 188 0.09 13.51 1.14
N MET A 189 -0.48 13.50 -0.07
CA MET A 189 -1.93 13.63 -0.27
C MET A 189 -2.71 12.56 0.49
N PHE A 190 -2.32 11.28 0.37
CA PHE A 190 -2.98 10.18 1.06
C PHE A 190 -2.85 10.28 2.58
N LEU A 191 -1.67 10.64 3.11
CA LEU A 191 -1.49 10.81 4.56
C LEU A 191 -2.29 11.98 5.12
N VAL A 192 -2.39 13.09 4.37
CA VAL A 192 -3.24 14.22 4.75
C VAL A 192 -4.71 13.81 4.77
N ILE A 193 -5.18 13.01 3.80
CA ILE A 193 -6.53 12.46 3.81
C ILE A 193 -6.78 11.58 5.05
N VAL A 194 -5.83 10.70 5.42
CA VAL A 194 -5.98 9.89 6.64
C VAL A 194 -6.03 10.78 7.88
N LEU A 195 -5.17 11.80 7.95
CA LEU A 195 -5.13 12.74 9.07
C LEU A 195 -6.44 13.52 9.20
N THR A 196 -7.03 14.00 8.10
CA THR A 196 -8.30 14.72 8.12
C THR A 196 -9.46 13.81 8.51
N ILE A 197 -9.52 12.57 8.01
CA ILE A 197 -10.54 11.59 8.41
C ILE A 197 -10.45 11.32 9.91
N ILE A 198 -9.24 11.13 10.46
CA ILE A 198 -9.06 10.88 11.88
C ILE A 198 -9.49 12.06 12.74
N MET A 199 -9.05 13.28 12.38
CA MET A 199 -9.41 14.50 13.10
C MET A 199 -10.93 14.73 13.12
N THR A 200 -11.59 14.53 11.97
CA THR A 200 -13.05 14.70 11.84
C THR A 200 -13.79 13.61 12.61
N TYR A 201 -13.38 12.35 12.51
CA TYR A 201 -13.99 11.23 13.22
C TYR A 201 -13.97 11.40 14.74
N ILE A 202 -12.81 11.72 15.32
CA ILE A 202 -12.68 11.90 16.77
C ILE A 202 -13.44 13.14 17.25
N SER A 203 -13.36 14.24 16.50
CA SER A 203 -14.08 15.46 16.87
C SER A 203 -15.59 15.24 16.89
N PHE A 204 -16.12 14.57 15.87
CA PHE A 204 -17.53 14.24 15.76
C PHE A 204 -18.03 13.33 16.90
N ILE A 205 -17.24 12.34 17.29
CA ILE A 205 -17.61 11.43 18.39
C ILE A 205 -17.61 12.17 19.73
N TYR A 206 -16.58 12.98 19.99
CA TYR A 206 -16.49 13.76 21.22
C TYR A 206 -17.67 14.71 21.39
N ASP A 207 -18.05 15.41 20.32
CA ASP A 207 -19.12 16.41 20.39
C ASP A 207 -20.49 15.74 20.61
N LYS A 208 -20.70 14.51 20.12
CA LYS A 208 -21.94 13.76 20.32
C LYS A 208 -22.06 13.09 21.68
N ASN A 209 -20.97 12.53 22.21
CA ASN A 209 -20.99 11.73 23.45
C ASN A 209 -19.76 12.04 24.31
N PRO A 210 -19.72 13.19 25.01
CA PRO A 210 -18.59 13.54 25.87
C PRO A 210 -18.43 12.53 27.02
N ALA A 211 -19.53 11.96 27.51
CA ALA A 211 -19.51 10.93 28.56
C ALA A 211 -18.82 9.63 28.13
N ALA A 212 -18.75 9.34 26.83
CA ALA A 212 -18.06 8.15 26.32
C ALA A 212 -16.52 8.22 26.51
N PHE A 213 -15.97 9.43 26.65
CA PHE A 213 -14.54 9.64 26.92
C PHE A 213 -14.18 9.49 28.39
N ASN A 214 -15.15 9.45 29.31
CA ASN A 214 -14.87 9.23 30.73
C ASN A 214 -14.23 7.87 31.00
N ASN A 215 -14.59 6.86 30.19
CA ASN A 215 -14.04 5.51 30.25
C ASN A 215 -12.78 5.34 29.40
N SER A 216 -12.36 6.36 28.64
CA SER A 216 -11.16 6.29 27.80
C SER A 216 -9.89 6.48 28.64
N ILE A 217 -8.78 5.87 28.20
CA ILE A 217 -7.47 6.03 28.87
C ILE A 217 -7.01 7.49 28.82
N VAL A 218 -7.28 8.17 27.70
CA VAL A 218 -6.98 9.59 27.52
C VAL A 218 -8.27 10.39 27.51
N LYS A 219 -8.64 10.91 28.70
CA LYS A 219 -9.87 11.69 28.90
C LYS A 219 -9.90 13.01 28.13
N ASN A 220 -8.72 13.56 27.79
CA ASN A 220 -8.61 14.84 27.10
C ASN A 220 -8.63 14.68 25.56
N LYS A 221 -9.66 15.26 24.91
CA LYS A 221 -9.82 15.31 23.44
C LYS A 221 -8.55 15.78 22.74
N THR A 222 -7.95 16.87 23.21
CA THR A 222 -6.80 17.50 22.53
C THR A 222 -5.56 16.63 22.64
N ALA A 223 -5.36 15.96 23.77
CA ALA A 223 -4.26 15.02 23.96
C ALA A 223 -4.40 13.79 23.06
N LEU A 224 -5.61 13.24 22.92
CA LEU A 224 -5.87 12.10 22.03
C LEU A 224 -5.65 12.46 20.55
N LEU A 225 -6.16 13.62 20.12
CA LEU A 225 -5.95 14.14 18.77
C LEU A 225 -4.46 14.42 18.51
N ALA A 226 -3.74 15.01 19.47
CA ALA A 226 -2.31 15.29 19.33
C ALA A 226 -1.49 13.99 19.18
N LEU A 227 -1.78 12.98 19.99
CA LEU A 227 -1.12 11.66 19.90
C LEU A 227 -1.31 11.02 18.53
N MET A 228 -2.53 10.99 18.02
CA MET A 228 -2.80 10.41 16.70
C MET A 228 -2.15 11.15 15.55
N THR A 229 -2.25 12.48 15.58
CA THR A 229 -1.75 13.33 14.51
C THR A 229 -0.22 13.37 14.53
N SER A 230 0.42 13.18 15.69
CA SER A 230 1.88 13.09 15.80
C SER A 230 2.45 11.92 15.00
N GLY A 231 1.84 10.74 15.06
CA GLY A 231 2.32 9.55 14.34
C GLY A 231 2.28 9.75 12.83
N ILE A 232 1.14 10.20 12.30
CA ILE A 232 0.98 10.47 10.86
C ILE A 232 1.82 11.67 10.42
N GLY A 233 1.91 12.71 11.26
CA GLY A 233 2.79 13.86 11.02
C GLY A 233 4.25 13.45 10.86
N LEU A 234 4.73 12.52 11.69
CA LEU A 234 6.08 11.96 11.59
C LEU A 234 6.27 11.22 10.25
N MET A 235 5.26 10.50 9.77
CA MET A 235 5.31 9.84 8.45
C MET A 235 5.33 10.83 7.29
N VAL A 236 4.54 11.90 7.36
CA VAL A 236 4.57 12.98 6.35
C VAL A 236 5.97 13.59 6.31
N PHE A 237 6.52 13.93 7.48
CA PHE A 237 7.88 14.45 7.62
C PHE A 237 8.92 13.48 7.03
N PHE A 238 8.79 12.18 7.31
CA PHE A 238 9.67 11.16 6.78
C PHE A 238 9.57 10.99 5.26
N ILE A 239 8.37 11.06 4.67
CA ILE A 239 8.19 11.03 3.21
C ILE A 239 8.86 12.25 2.55
N VAL A 240 8.72 13.43 3.16
CA VAL A 240 9.29 14.68 2.63
C VAL A 240 10.81 14.66 2.73
N ILE A 241 11.38 14.34 3.89
CA ILE A 241 12.84 14.27 4.06
C ILE A 241 13.44 13.11 3.29
N GLY A 242 12.77 11.96 3.30
CA GLY A 242 13.19 10.76 2.58
C GLY A 242 13.40 11.01 1.09
N ARG A 243 12.70 12.00 0.51
CA ARG A 243 12.88 12.38 -0.89
C ARG A 243 14.29 12.91 -1.18
N PHE A 244 14.92 13.57 -0.22
CA PHE A 244 16.22 14.20 -0.35
C PHE A 244 17.35 13.34 0.22
N THR A 245 17.06 12.46 1.18
CA THR A 245 18.08 11.64 1.86
C THR A 245 18.21 10.22 1.30
N LEU A 246 17.14 9.63 0.80
CA LEU A 246 17.14 8.22 0.35
C LEU A 246 17.44 8.09 -1.14
N LYS A 247 18.04 6.95 -1.51
CA LYS A 247 18.16 6.54 -2.92
C LYS A 247 16.76 6.39 -3.54
N LEU A 248 16.58 6.88 -4.77
CA LEU A 248 15.29 6.91 -5.48
C LEU A 248 14.59 5.53 -5.55
N GLU A 249 15.36 4.47 -5.74
CA GLU A 249 14.85 3.09 -5.78
C GLU A 249 14.26 2.65 -4.44
N ARG A 250 14.92 3.00 -3.33
CA ARG A 250 14.42 2.69 -1.98
C ARG A 250 13.21 3.55 -1.65
N TYR A 251 13.26 4.83 -2.00
CA TYR A 251 12.20 5.78 -1.76
C TYR A 251 10.87 5.35 -2.41
N THR A 252 10.93 4.93 -3.68
CA THR A 252 9.75 4.47 -4.43
C THR A 252 9.17 3.15 -3.91
N VAL A 253 9.93 2.35 -3.18
CA VAL A 253 9.40 1.17 -2.47
C VAL A 253 8.81 1.54 -1.10
N LEU A 254 9.43 2.49 -0.40
CA LEU A 254 9.10 2.83 0.98
C LEU A 254 7.80 3.65 1.08
N VAL A 255 7.60 4.64 0.20
CA VAL A 255 6.42 5.52 0.24
C VAL A 255 5.08 4.74 0.18
N PRO A 256 4.86 3.79 -0.73
CA PRO A 256 3.63 2.99 -0.74
C PRO A 256 3.41 2.23 0.57
N ILE A 257 4.49 1.72 1.18
CA ILE A 257 4.45 0.98 2.44
C ILE A 257 3.98 1.86 3.59
N ILE A 258 4.50 3.10 3.68
CA ILE A 258 4.02 4.08 4.66
C ILE A 258 2.54 4.38 4.45
N VAL A 259 2.16 4.67 3.20
CA VAL A 259 0.79 5.08 2.87
C VAL A 259 -0.22 4.00 3.25
N PHE A 260 -0.02 2.75 2.80
CA PHE A 260 -0.98 1.71 3.13
C PHE A 260 -0.95 1.36 4.63
N SER A 261 0.20 1.48 5.30
CA SER A 261 0.28 1.23 6.76
C SER A 261 -0.55 2.24 7.55
N ALA A 262 -0.56 3.51 7.14
CA ALA A 262 -1.41 4.53 7.74
C ALA A 262 -2.90 4.25 7.51
N PHE A 263 -3.28 3.86 6.28
CA PHE A 263 -4.67 3.46 5.96
C PHE A 263 -5.11 2.22 6.72
N LEU A 264 -4.22 1.25 6.91
CA LEU A 264 -4.51 0.05 7.68
C LEU A 264 -4.83 0.37 9.12
N GLU A 265 -4.10 1.29 9.77
CA GLU A 265 -4.45 1.63 11.15
C GLU A 265 -5.75 2.42 11.27
N LEU A 266 -6.09 3.25 10.28
CA LEU A 266 -7.41 3.90 10.23
C LEU A 266 -8.54 2.87 10.26
N ILE A 267 -8.40 1.76 9.52
CA ILE A 267 -9.45 0.74 9.40
C ILE A 267 -9.38 -0.29 10.55
N ASN A 268 -8.17 -0.69 10.95
CA ASN A 268 -7.99 -1.73 11.97
C ASN A 268 -8.31 -1.24 13.38
N THR A 269 -8.05 0.03 13.71
CA THR A 269 -8.31 0.55 15.06
C THR A 269 -9.77 0.33 15.50
N PRO A 270 -10.80 0.76 14.73
CA PRO A 270 -12.20 0.52 15.13
C PRO A 270 -12.57 -0.97 15.05
N LEU A 271 -12.03 -1.70 14.08
CA LEU A 271 -12.40 -3.09 13.85
C LEU A 271 -11.84 -4.03 14.93
N LEU A 272 -10.62 -3.78 15.39
CA LEU A 272 -10.03 -4.49 16.53
C LEU A 272 -10.72 -4.11 17.85
N ALA A 273 -11.04 -2.83 18.05
CA ALA A 273 -11.80 -2.41 19.22
C ALA A 273 -13.17 -3.09 19.28
N LEU A 274 -13.85 -3.24 18.14
CA LEU A 274 -15.11 -3.96 18.05
C LEU A 274 -14.92 -5.45 18.36
N ALA A 275 -13.88 -6.08 17.79
CA ALA A 275 -13.58 -7.48 18.06
C ALA A 275 -13.29 -7.75 19.55
N ASP A 276 -12.54 -6.85 20.20
CA ASP A 276 -12.21 -6.94 21.62
C ASP A 276 -13.47 -6.73 22.51
N THR A 277 -14.38 -5.82 22.14
CA THR A 277 -15.66 -5.68 22.88
C THR A 277 -16.56 -6.90 22.79
N LEU A 278 -16.59 -7.57 21.63
CA LEU A 278 -17.41 -8.76 21.43
C LEU A 278 -16.82 -10.00 22.10
N SER A 279 -15.48 -10.12 22.11
CA SER A 279 -14.81 -11.33 22.60
C SER A 279 -14.44 -11.28 24.09
N LEU A 280 -13.99 -10.12 24.60
CA LEU A 280 -13.47 -9.98 25.96
C LEU A 280 -14.48 -9.37 26.93
N ASP A 281 -15.42 -8.56 26.44
CA ASP A 281 -16.39 -7.81 27.27
C ASP A 281 -17.84 -8.27 27.07
N ASN A 282 -18.04 -9.49 26.53
CA ASN A 282 -19.34 -10.10 26.26
C ASN A 282 -20.34 -9.18 25.52
N GLY A 283 -19.84 -8.27 24.67
CA GLY A 283 -20.67 -7.33 23.90
C GLY A 283 -21.09 -6.06 24.65
N ASN A 284 -20.48 -5.74 25.80
CA ASN A 284 -20.76 -4.50 26.51
C ASN A 284 -20.10 -3.28 25.84
N PHE A 285 -20.86 -2.57 25.01
CA PHE A 285 -20.37 -1.41 24.27
C PHE A 285 -19.97 -0.19 25.14
N LYS A 286 -20.20 -0.22 26.46
CA LYS A 286 -19.76 0.86 27.39
C LYS A 286 -18.24 1.03 27.42
N ASN A 287 -17.49 -0.03 27.16
CA ASN A 287 -16.01 0.00 27.15
C ASN A 287 -15.42 0.07 25.73
N TYR A 288 -16.25 0.23 24.68
CA TYR A 288 -15.74 0.34 23.31
C TYR A 288 -14.71 1.47 23.16
N PHE A 289 -14.96 2.62 23.78
CA PHE A 289 -14.02 3.75 23.73
C PHE A 289 -12.73 3.54 24.53
N PHE A 290 -12.77 2.69 25.56
CA PHE A 290 -11.56 2.26 26.26
C PHE A 290 -10.65 1.48 25.29
N TRP A 291 -11.20 0.47 24.60
CA TRP A 291 -10.47 -0.32 23.63
C TRP A 291 -9.96 0.50 22.45
N VAL A 292 -10.80 1.37 21.90
CA VAL A 292 -10.38 2.34 20.87
C VAL A 292 -9.19 3.16 21.39
N SER A 293 -9.29 3.78 22.58
CA SER A 293 -8.19 4.57 23.16
C SER A 293 -6.90 3.76 23.36
N GLN A 294 -6.99 2.48 23.73
CA GLN A 294 -5.83 1.61 23.90
C GLN A 294 -5.11 1.36 22.56
N HIS A 295 -5.86 0.99 21.52
CA HIS A 295 -5.29 0.79 20.19
C HIS A 295 -4.63 2.09 19.69
N ILE A 296 -5.30 3.23 19.89
CA ILE A 296 -4.80 4.55 19.49
C ILE A 296 -3.46 4.90 20.12
N LEU A 297 -3.27 4.62 21.40
CA LEU A 297 -2.02 4.89 22.11
C LEU A 297 -0.84 4.13 21.52
N THR A 298 -1.07 2.89 21.07
CA THR A 298 -0.03 2.04 20.49
C THR A 298 0.23 2.30 19.00
N ASN A 299 -0.69 2.97 18.31
CA ASN A 299 -0.66 3.14 16.85
C ASN A 299 0.64 3.77 16.31
N PRO A 300 1.19 4.87 16.87
CA PRO A 300 2.41 5.46 16.33
C PRO A 300 3.58 4.46 16.27
N ILE A 301 3.80 3.71 17.35
CA ILE A 301 4.87 2.70 17.44
C ILE A 301 4.59 1.55 16.47
N LYS A 302 3.35 1.07 16.43
CA LYS A 302 2.90 -0.02 15.59
C LYS A 302 3.11 0.25 14.10
N ILE A 303 2.86 1.49 13.64
CA ILE A 303 3.02 1.84 12.23
C ILE A 303 4.49 1.84 11.83
N TRP A 304 5.37 2.40 12.67
CA TRP A 304 6.81 2.38 12.40
C TRP A 304 7.37 0.96 12.35
N PHE A 305 6.99 0.13 13.33
CA PHE A 305 7.38 -1.27 13.36
C PHE A 305 6.92 -2.02 12.11
N ASN A 306 5.63 -1.88 11.75
CA ASN A 306 5.07 -2.51 10.55
C ASN A 306 5.78 -2.06 9.27
N MET A 307 6.03 -0.76 9.12
CA MET A 307 6.71 -0.20 7.96
C MET A 307 8.11 -0.83 7.79
N PHE A 308 8.90 -0.89 8.86
CA PHE A 308 10.26 -1.44 8.80
C PHE A 308 10.25 -2.92 8.40
N VAL A 309 9.42 -3.73 9.06
CA VAL A 309 9.41 -5.18 8.78
C VAL A 309 8.92 -5.46 7.36
N ILE A 310 7.85 -4.79 6.91
CA ILE A 310 7.34 -4.98 5.55
C ILE A 310 8.36 -4.52 4.51
N TYR A 311 9.06 -3.42 4.75
CA TYR A 311 10.10 -2.93 3.85
C TYR A 311 11.23 -3.95 3.67
N TYR A 312 11.80 -4.47 4.76
CA TYR A 312 12.88 -5.46 4.67
C TYR A 312 12.40 -6.79 4.07
N ALA A 313 11.22 -7.26 4.45
CA ALA A 313 10.66 -8.48 3.90
C ALA A 313 10.38 -8.33 2.39
N TYR A 314 9.85 -7.18 1.95
CA TYR A 314 9.65 -6.89 0.53
C TYR A 314 10.97 -6.94 -0.25
N LEU A 315 12.05 -6.33 0.27
CA LEU A 315 13.36 -6.36 -0.40
C LEU A 315 13.90 -7.78 -0.61
N ILE A 316 13.61 -8.70 0.30
CA ILE A 316 14.01 -10.10 0.20
C ILE A 316 13.11 -10.83 -0.79
N VAL A 317 11.79 -10.77 -0.58
CA VAL A 317 10.80 -11.53 -1.36
C VAL A 317 10.76 -11.08 -2.82
N HIS A 318 10.77 -9.77 -3.07
CA HIS A 318 10.73 -9.23 -4.43
C HIS A 318 11.94 -9.67 -5.26
N LYS A 319 13.14 -9.69 -4.65
CA LYS A 319 14.36 -10.20 -5.30
C LYS A 319 14.24 -11.68 -5.64
N LEU A 320 13.70 -12.49 -4.73
CA LEU A 320 13.53 -13.94 -4.96
C LEU A 320 12.55 -14.26 -6.09
N ILE A 321 11.44 -13.52 -6.17
CA ILE A 321 10.44 -13.71 -7.24
C ILE A 321 11.03 -13.37 -8.61
N ASN A 322 11.81 -12.28 -8.67
CA ASN A 322 12.36 -11.74 -9.92
C ASN A 322 13.75 -12.26 -10.27
N LYS A 323 14.42 -13.04 -9.40
CA LYS A 323 15.78 -13.54 -9.60
C LYS A 323 15.99 -14.26 -10.94
N ASN A 324 14.96 -14.97 -11.41
CA ASN A 324 15.00 -15.74 -12.65
C ASN A 324 14.07 -15.17 -13.74
N SER A 325 13.76 -13.86 -13.72
CA SER A 325 12.96 -13.24 -14.80
C SER A 325 13.72 -13.16 -16.12
N HIS A 326 15.06 -13.18 -16.09
CA HIS A 326 15.94 -13.21 -17.26
C HIS A 326 16.14 -14.61 -17.84
N LEU A 327 15.77 -15.66 -17.09
CA LEU A 327 15.81 -17.06 -17.53
C LEU A 327 14.39 -17.45 -17.98
N SER A 328 13.87 -16.82 -19.03
CA SER A 328 12.70 -17.35 -19.73
C SER A 328 13.18 -18.39 -20.72
N TYR A 329 12.87 -19.66 -20.46
CA TYR A 329 12.92 -20.73 -21.48
C TYR A 329 11.75 -20.57 -22.45
#